data_AF-A0A378U701-F1
#
_entry.id   AF-A0A378U701-F1
#
_cell.length_a   1.000
_cell.length_b   1.000
_cell.length_c   1.000
_cell.angle_alpha   90.00
_cell.angle_beta   90.00
_cell.angle_gamma   90.00
#
_symmetry.space_group_name_H-M   'P 1'
#
loop_
_entity.id
_entity.type
_entity.pdbx_description
1 polymer ?
#
loop_
_entity_poly.entity_id
_entity_poly.type
_entity_poly.pdbx_seq_one_letter_code
_entity_poly.pdbx_strand_id
1 'polypeptide(L)' 'MSPQMVAGVGVGEIAPLAPLLRSAMAGGCVSGEMLSDKWIDVGTMERLHEVERYVRGVW' A
#
# COMPACT_ATOMS: atom_id res chain seq x y z
N MET A 1 11.88 5.19 1.80
CA MET A 1 11.22 5.61 0.54
C MET A 1 12.11 6.63 -0.15
N SER A 2 12.41 6.48 -1.45
CA SER A 2 13.32 7.38 -2.19
C SER A 2 12.54 8.44 -2.98
N PRO A 3 12.70 9.75 -2.71
CA PRO A 3 11.98 10.83 -3.41
C PRO A 3 12.21 10.86 -4.92
N GLN A 4 13.35 10.34 -5.39
CA GLN A 4 13.70 10.27 -6.81
C GLN A 4 12.66 9.48 -7.63
N MET A 5 11.95 8.54 -7.01
CA MET A 5 10.89 7.75 -7.65
C MET A 5 9.73 8.59 -8.18
N VAL A 6 9.49 9.77 -7.58
CA VAL A 6 8.40 10.68 -7.95
C VAL A 6 8.91 11.99 -8.54
N ALA A 7 10.21 12.10 -8.87
CA ALA A 7 10.80 13.33 -9.38
C ALA A 7 10.21 13.80 -10.73
N GLY A 8 9.59 12.89 -11.49
CA GLY A 8 8.88 13.19 -12.72
C GLY A 8 7.43 13.65 -12.54
N VAL A 9 6.90 13.68 -11.31
CA VAL A 9 5.54 14.13 -11.02
C VAL A 9 5.55 15.64 -10.78
N GLY A 10 4.80 16.38 -11.60
CA GLY A 10 4.69 17.83 -11.51
C GLY A 10 4.00 18.32 -10.24
N VAL A 11 4.20 19.60 -9.91
CA VAL A 11 3.54 20.23 -8.77
C VAL A 11 2.01 20.24 -8.99
N GLY A 12 1.27 19.62 -8.07
CA GLY A 12 -0.19 19.50 -8.16
C GLY A 12 -0.68 18.42 -9.12
N GLU A 13 0.22 17.69 -9.78
CA GLU A 13 -0.14 16.58 -10.64
C GLU A 13 -0.59 15.36 -9.81
N ILE A 14 -1.70 14.75 -10.22
CA ILE A 14 -2.16 13.47 -9.66
C ILE A 14 -1.64 12.36 -10.57
N ALA A 15 -0.63 11.64 -10.09
CA ALA A 15 -0.05 10.49 -10.79
C ALA A 15 -0.28 9.19 -10.00
N PRO A 16 -0.65 8.07 -10.65
CA PRO A 16 -0.76 6.79 -9.98
C PRO A 16 0.61 6.27 -9.57
N LEU A 17 0.75 5.81 -8.32
CA LEU A 17 2.01 5.31 -7.78
C LEU A 17 2.42 3.94 -8.37
N ALA A 18 1.44 3.09 -8.71
CA ALA A 18 1.72 1.71 -9.11
C ALA A 18 2.60 1.57 -10.38
N PRO A 19 2.42 2.36 -11.46
CA PRO A 19 3.35 2.37 -12.58
C PRO A 19 4.79 2.74 -12.19
N LEU A 20 4.99 3.73 -11.31
CA LEU A 20 6.31 4.16 -10.86
C LEU A 20 7.03 3.04 -10.08
N LEU A 21 6.30 2.37 -9.19
CA LEU A 21 6.81 1.21 -8.46
C LEU A 21 7.21 0.07 -9.40
N ARG A 22 6.39 -0.24 -10.42
CA ARG A 22 6.71 -1.29 -11.40
C ARG A 22 7.98 -0.98 -12.20
N SER A 23 8.16 0.27 -12.63
CA SER A 23 9.40 0.69 -13.31
C SER A 23 10.62 0.55 -12.40
N ALA A 24 10.50 0.94 -11.12
CA ALA A 24 11.57 0.78 -10.14
C ALA A 24 11.87 -0.70 -9.84
N MET A 25 10.85 -1.56 -9.78
CA MET A 25 11.01 -3.01 -9.64
C MET A 25 11.77 -3.62 -10.83
N ALA A 26 11.45 -3.21 -12.06
CA ALA A 26 12.15 -3.66 -13.26
C ALA A 26 13.65 -3.27 -13.26
N GLY A 27 14.00 -2.18 -12.59
CA GLY A 27 15.38 -1.76 -12.36
C GLY A 27 16.07 -2.38 -11.13
N GLY A 28 15.39 -3.26 -10.37
CA GLY A 28 15.93 -3.84 -9.14
C GLY A 28 16.04 -2.86 -7.96
N CYS A 29 15.35 -1.71 -8.04
CA CYS A 29 15.44 -0.62 -7.04
C CYS A 29 14.40 -0.74 -5.92
N VAL A 30 13.68 -1.85 -5.84
CA VAL A 30 12.59 -2.07 -4.86
C VAL A 30 12.85 -3.37 -4.12
N SER A 31 12.91 -3.28 -2.79
CA SER A 31 12.83 -4.42 -1.89
C SER A 31 11.41 -4.62 -1.38
N GLY A 32 11.15 -5.77 -0.77
CA GLY A 32 9.90 -6.04 -0.07
C GLY A 32 10.10 -7.06 1.04
N GLU A 33 9.14 -7.11 1.95
CA GLU A 33 9.05 -8.12 3.00
C GLU A 33 7.64 -8.71 3.03
N MET A 34 7.52 -9.94 3.52
CA MET A 34 6.23 -10.59 3.70
C MET A 34 5.72 -10.32 5.12
N LEU A 35 4.59 -9.62 5.23
CA LEU A 35 3.87 -9.51 6.49
C LEU A 35 3.08 -10.80 6.74
N SER A 36 3.41 -11.53 7.81
CA SER A 36 2.71 -12.76 8.20
C SER A 36 1.50 -12.53 9.11
N ASP A 37 1.29 -11.29 9.58
CA ASP A 37 0.19 -10.92 10.44
C ASP A 37 -1.08 -10.60 9.66
N LYS A 38 -2.22 -10.60 10.36
CA LYS A 38 -3.50 -10.23 9.75
C LYS A 38 -3.51 -8.76 9.38
N TRP A 39 -3.67 -8.48 8.10
CA TRP A 39 -3.92 -7.16 7.57
C TRP A 39 -5.28 -7.11 6.88
N ILE A 40 -6.06 -6.06 7.17
CA ILE A 40 -7.37 -5.83 6.55
C ILE A 40 -7.37 -4.39 6.03
N ASP A 41 -7.69 -4.22 4.75
CA ASP A 41 -7.88 -2.90 4.14
C ASP A 41 -9.33 -2.42 4.37
N VAL A 42 -9.52 -1.48 5.28
CA VAL A 42 -10.86 -1.03 5.67
C VAL A 42 -11.33 0.09 4.73
N GLY A 43 -11.92 -0.32 3.61
CA GLY A 43 -12.55 0.59 2.64
C GLY A 43 -14.07 0.62 2.66
N THR A 44 -14.71 -0.26 3.45
CA THR A 44 -16.18 -0.37 3.55
C THR A 44 -16.62 -0.67 4.98
N MET A 45 -17.90 -0.46 5.29
CA MET A 45 -18.48 -0.75 6.61
C MET A 45 -18.38 -2.23 6.97
N GLU A 46 -18.52 -3.12 5.98
CA GLU A 46 -18.39 -4.56 6.17
C GLU A 46 -16.97 -4.94 6.60
N ARG A 47 -15.93 -4.36 5.97
CA ARG A 47 -14.52 -4.61 6.35
C ARG A 47 -14.19 -4.01 7.72
N LEU A 48 -14.85 -2.91 8.11
CA LEU A 48 -14.73 -2.35 9.45
C LEU A 48 -15.28 -3.32 10.51
N HIS A 49 -16.50 -3.85 10.31
CA HIS A 49 -17.09 -4.82 11.24
C HIS A 49 -16.24 -6.11 11.36
N GLU A 50 -15.57 -6.54 10.29
CA GLU A 50 -14.63 -7.66 10.34
C GLU A 50 -13.44 -7.37 11.28
N VAL A 51 -12.86 -6.17 11.19
CA VAL A 51 -11.78 -5.74 12.09
C VAL A 51 -12.27 -5.68 13.53
N GLU A 52 -13.47 -5.14 13.78
CA GLU A 52 -14.02 -5.06 15.13
C GLU A 52 -14.18 -6.43 15.78
N ARG A 53 -14.67 -7.42 15.03
CA ARG A 53 -14.77 -8.82 15.50
C ARG A 53 -13.39 -9.39 15.81
N TYR A 54 -12.43 -9.16 14.91
CA TYR A 54 -11.05 -9.61 15.08
C TYR A 54 -10.41 -9.05 16.36
N VAL A 55 -10.49 -7.74 16.57
CA VAL A 55 -9.86 -7.05 17.71
C VAL A 55 -10.53 -7.43 19.04
N ARG A 56 -11.83 -7.73 19.03
CA ARG A 56 -12.56 -8.17 20.24
C ARG A 56 -12.33 -9.66 20.58
N GLY A 57 -11.60 -10.39 19.75
CA GLY A 57 -11.36 -11.83 19.93
C GLY A 57 -12.61 -12.70 19.73
N VAL A 58 -13.66 -12.14 19.12
CA VAL A 58 -14.92 -12.84 18.84
C VAL A 58 -14.95 -13.15 17.36
N TRP A 59 -14.41 -14.32 17.02
CA TRP A 59 -14.41 -14.84 15.65
C TRP A 59 -15.75 -15.49 15.32
#